data_AF-A0A9P8T5V3-F1
#
_entry.id   AF-A0A9P8T5V3-F1
#
_cell.length_a   1.000
_cell.length_b   1.000
_cell.length_c   1.000
_cell.angle_alpha   90.00
_cell.angle_beta   90.00
_cell.angle_gamma   90.00
#
_symmetry.space_group_name_H-M   'P 1'
#
loop_
_entity.id
_entity.type
_entity.pdbx_description
1 polymer ?
#
loop_
_entity_poly.entity_id
_entity_poly.type
_entity_poly.pdbx_seq_one_letter_code
_entity_poly.pdbx_strand_id
1 'polypeptide(L)'
;MGVNLVVPVVSDYKGQLFNKEPMIQFLLEKGYTKKPEFAHINTLKDLVELDIKLDGDTLRCELASAKYDRTSAAIPKFAYIVPCGCTMTKSPLIQLIAPAKGGEFTTTKCPICNQEFSSRDVIDIDPDEQELEKLEVRIKSLATDGLTHSLKPRKKRKSTTEKPAKRLKSNSKKP
;
A
#
# COMPACT_ATOMS: atom_id res chain seq x y z
N MET A 1 -3.95 -13.72 -18.33
CA MET A 1 -3.94 -14.95 -17.50
C MET A 1 -4.58 -14.58 -16.16
N GLY A 2 -5.81 -15.02 -15.92
CA GLY A 2 -6.54 -14.68 -14.70
C GLY A 2 -5.89 -15.32 -13.49
N VAL A 3 -5.38 -14.50 -12.57
CA VAL A 3 -4.88 -14.99 -11.29
C VAL A 3 -6.08 -15.45 -10.47
N ASN A 4 -6.11 -16.74 -10.13
CA ASN A 4 -7.05 -17.27 -9.15
C ASN A 4 -6.66 -16.69 -7.78
N LEU A 5 -7.42 -15.69 -7.35
CA LEU A 5 -7.15 -14.98 -6.10
C LEU A 5 -7.80 -15.76 -4.96
N VAL A 6 -7.01 -16.08 -3.96
CA VAL A 6 -7.48 -16.75 -2.74
C VAL A 6 -7.21 -15.82 -1.58
N VAL A 7 -8.25 -15.53 -0.79
CA VAL A 7 -8.13 -14.72 0.42
C VAL A 7 -7.28 -15.51 1.43
N PRO A 8 -6.26 -14.91 2.08
CA PRO A 8 -5.92 -13.47 2.10
C PRO A 8 -5.14 -12.98 0.85
N VAL A 9 -5.61 -11.86 0.30
CA VAL A 9 -5.00 -11.15 -0.84
C VAL A 9 -4.19 -9.95 -0.33
N VAL A 10 -3.05 -9.70 -0.97
CA VAL A 10 -2.18 -8.55 -0.69
C VAL A 10 -1.96 -7.74 -1.96
N SER A 11 -1.78 -6.42 -1.82
CA SER A 11 -1.44 -5.52 -2.91
C SER A 11 -0.13 -4.80 -2.68
N ASP A 12 0.60 -4.56 -3.76
CA ASP A 12 1.76 -3.66 -3.78
C ASP A 12 1.35 -2.20 -4.04
N TYR A 13 2.35 -1.31 -4.15
CA TYR A 13 2.10 0.11 -4.43
C TYR A 13 1.59 0.39 -5.84
N LYS A 14 1.77 -0.55 -6.77
CA LYS A 14 1.30 -0.45 -8.16
C LYS A 14 -0.16 -0.91 -8.32
N GLY A 15 -0.82 -1.31 -7.22
CA GLY A 15 -2.19 -1.81 -7.28
C GLY A 15 -2.31 -3.23 -7.83
N GLN A 16 -1.20 -3.96 -7.91
CA GLN A 16 -1.20 -5.36 -8.34
C GLN A 16 -1.59 -6.26 -7.18
N LEU A 17 -2.48 -7.22 -7.46
CA LEU A 17 -3.00 -8.16 -6.48
C LEU A 17 -2.21 -9.47 -6.50
N PHE A 18 -1.91 -9.98 -5.30
CA PHE A 18 -1.20 -11.23 -5.11
C PHE A 18 -1.82 -12.04 -3.98
N ASN A 19 -1.66 -13.36 -4.04
CA ASN A 19 -2.01 -14.23 -2.91
C ASN A 19 -0.92 -14.11 -1.84
N LYS A 20 -1.31 -13.99 -0.57
CA LYS A 20 -0.37 -13.76 0.54
C LYS A 20 0.65 -14.89 0.70
N GLU A 21 0.21 -16.14 0.58
CA GLU A 21 1.05 -17.33 0.75
C GLU A 21 2.22 -17.37 -0.27
N PRO A 22 1.97 -17.32 -1.59
CA PRO A 22 3.06 -17.21 -2.58
C PRO A 22 4.00 -16.04 -2.36
N MET A 23 3.48 -14.88 -1.93
CA MET A 23 4.31 -13.70 -1.70
C MET A 23 5.21 -13.85 -0.46
N ILE A 24 4.74 -14.52 0.58
CA ILE A 24 5.58 -14.87 1.73
C ILE A 24 6.71 -15.79 1.28
N GLN A 25 6.40 -16.83 0.51
CA GLN A 25 7.42 -17.75 -0.01
C GLN A 25 8.44 -17.02 -0.90
N PHE A 26 7.97 -16.15 -1.80
CA PHE A 26 8.80 -15.31 -2.66
C PHE A 26 9.78 -14.45 -1.85
N LEU A 27 9.32 -13.84 -0.76
CA LEU A 27 10.16 -13.03 0.12
C LEU A 27 11.20 -13.87 0.89
N LEU A 28 10.82 -15.05 1.35
CA LEU A 28 11.73 -15.97 2.05
C LEU A 28 12.86 -16.46 1.15
N GLU A 29 12.56 -16.77 -0.11
CA GLU A 29 13.54 -17.20 -1.12
C GLU A 29 14.36 -16.05 -1.72
N LYS A 30 14.14 -14.81 -1.25
CA LYS A 30 14.71 -13.59 -1.81
C LYS A 30 14.46 -13.48 -3.32
N GLY A 31 13.26 -13.86 -3.77
CA GLY A 31 12.88 -13.86 -5.18
C GLY A 31 13.03 -12.48 -5.84
N TYR A 32 12.96 -11.40 -5.07
CA TYR A 32 13.21 -10.02 -5.52
C TYR A 32 14.63 -9.81 -6.07
N THR A 33 15.58 -10.71 -5.79
CA THR A 33 16.92 -10.68 -6.40
C THR A 33 16.96 -11.35 -7.77
N LYS A 34 16.03 -12.27 -8.04
CA LYS A 34 15.94 -13.05 -9.28
C LYS A 34 14.98 -12.43 -10.29
N LYS A 35 13.95 -11.72 -9.80
CA LYS A 35 12.90 -11.11 -10.62
C LYS A 35 12.93 -9.58 -10.49
N PRO A 36 13.51 -8.85 -11.46
CA PRO A 36 13.63 -7.40 -11.38
C PRO A 36 12.27 -6.70 -11.37
N GLU A 37 11.24 -7.31 -11.98
CA GLU A 37 9.85 -6.82 -11.99
C GLU A 37 9.23 -6.67 -10.59
N PHE A 38 9.71 -7.43 -9.61
CA PHE A 38 9.25 -7.43 -8.21
C PHE A 38 10.32 -6.90 -7.23
N ALA A 39 11.35 -6.22 -7.73
CA ALA A 39 12.44 -5.68 -6.90
C ALA A 39 11.99 -4.59 -5.90
N HIS A 40 10.78 -4.04 -6.08
CA HIS A 40 10.16 -3.13 -5.12
C HIS A 40 9.56 -3.85 -3.90
N ILE A 41 9.29 -5.16 -4.01
CA ILE A 41 8.68 -5.96 -2.95
C ILE A 41 9.78 -6.72 -2.22
N ASN A 42 10.43 -6.04 -1.26
CA ASN A 42 11.57 -6.60 -0.52
C ASN A 42 11.18 -7.05 0.89
N THR A 43 10.06 -6.54 1.40
CA THR A 43 9.56 -6.86 2.73
C THR A 43 8.03 -6.96 2.73
N LEU A 44 7.46 -7.63 3.75
CA LEU A 44 6.01 -7.62 3.97
C LEU A 44 5.44 -6.22 4.25
N LYS A 45 6.28 -5.22 4.53
CA LYS A 45 5.83 -3.82 4.71
C LYS A 45 5.61 -3.10 3.37
N ASP A 46 6.08 -3.67 2.28
CA ASP A 46 5.87 -3.16 0.93
C ASP A 46 4.55 -3.67 0.34
N LEU A 47 3.82 -4.48 1.12
CA LEU A 47 2.52 -5.05 0.79
C LEU A 47 1.47 -4.58 1.81
N VAL A 48 0.23 -4.46 1.34
CA VAL A 48 -0.97 -4.19 2.15
C VAL A 48 -1.91 -5.37 1.99
N GLU A 49 -2.33 -5.96 3.11
CA GLU A 49 -3.36 -7.00 3.11
C GLU A 49 -4.72 -6.35 2.89
N LEU A 50 -5.48 -6.88 1.93
CA LEU A 50 -6.76 -6.32 1.53
C LEU A 50 -7.90 -7.02 2.25
N ASP A 51 -8.84 -6.22 2.78
CA ASP A 51 -10.14 -6.72 3.21
C ASP A 51 -11.07 -6.76 1.99
N ILE A 52 -10.84 -7.77 1.16
CA ILE A 52 -11.60 -8.05 -0.06
C ILE A 52 -12.58 -9.19 0.22
N LYS A 53 -13.88 -8.94 -0.01
CA LYS A 53 -14.91 -9.98 0.11
C LYS A 53 -15.06 -10.70 -1.23
N LEU A 54 -14.28 -11.77 -1.39
CA LEU A 54 -14.30 -12.61 -2.58
C LEU A 54 -15.05 -13.92 -2.29
N ASP A 55 -16.06 -14.24 -3.10
CA ASP A 55 -16.81 -15.51 -3.10
C ASP A 55 -16.68 -16.13 -4.49
N GLY A 56 -15.67 -16.99 -4.66
CA GLY A 56 -15.26 -17.50 -5.98
C GLY A 56 -14.83 -16.37 -6.92
N ASP A 57 -15.52 -16.23 -8.05
CA ASP A 57 -15.30 -15.15 -9.01
C ASP A 57 -16.13 -13.89 -8.71
N THR A 58 -16.99 -13.94 -7.69
CA THR A 58 -17.84 -12.82 -7.30
C THR A 58 -17.16 -11.95 -6.23
N LEU A 59 -16.90 -10.70 -6.60
CA LEU A 59 -16.43 -9.65 -5.72
C LEU A 59 -17.61 -8.90 -5.09
N ARG A 60 -17.66 -8.80 -3.76
CA ARG A 60 -18.67 -8.01 -3.05
C ARG A 60 -18.08 -6.68 -2.58
N CYS A 61 -18.68 -5.58 -3.04
CA CYS A 61 -18.38 -4.25 -2.53
C CYS A 61 -19.37 -3.90 -1.43
N GLU A 62 -18.89 -3.71 -0.19
CA GLU A 62 -19.75 -3.35 0.94
C GLU A 62 -20.36 -1.96 0.79
N LEU A 63 -19.60 -1.00 0.25
CA LEU A 63 -20.05 0.37 0.09
C LEU A 63 -21.14 0.52 -0.98
N ALA A 64 -21.03 -0.19 -2.10
CA ALA A 64 -22.04 -0.18 -3.16
C ALA A 64 -23.19 -1.17 -2.90
N SER A 65 -23.08 -2.02 -1.86
CA SER A 65 -23.98 -3.16 -1.62
C SER A 65 -24.23 -4.01 -2.88
N ALA A 66 -23.21 -4.12 -3.73
CA ALA A 66 -23.29 -4.74 -5.04
C ALA A 66 -22.27 -5.88 -5.17
N LYS A 67 -22.63 -6.85 -6.00
CA LYS A 67 -21.79 -7.99 -6.38
C LYS A 67 -21.33 -7.82 -7.82
N TYR A 68 -20.05 -8.04 -8.08
CA TYR A 68 -19.43 -7.90 -9.38
C TYR A 68 -18.74 -9.21 -9.74
N ASP A 69 -18.99 -9.71 -10.94
CA ASP A 69 -18.25 -10.84 -11.47
C ASP A 69 -16.89 -10.35 -12.00
N ARG A 70 -15.79 -10.89 -11.50
CA ARG A 70 -14.43 -10.56 -11.95
C ARG A 70 -14.16 -10.96 -13.39
N THR A 71 -14.91 -11.91 -13.93
CA THR A 71 -14.80 -12.35 -15.33
C THR A 71 -15.58 -11.45 -16.29
N SER A 72 -16.45 -10.59 -15.75
CA SER A 72 -17.24 -9.65 -16.55
C SER A 72 -16.38 -8.50 -17.08
N ALA A 73 -16.55 -8.19 -18.37
CA ALA A 73 -15.91 -7.05 -19.02
C ALA A 73 -16.35 -5.69 -18.44
N ALA A 74 -17.47 -5.64 -17.70
CA ALA A 74 -18.05 -4.42 -17.16
C ALA A 74 -17.80 -4.25 -15.64
N ILE A 75 -16.70 -4.80 -15.12
CA ILE A 75 -16.33 -4.58 -13.71
C ILE A 75 -15.90 -3.12 -13.48
N PRO A 76 -16.48 -2.39 -12.50
CA PRO A 76 -16.04 -1.04 -12.19
C PRO A 76 -14.62 -1.05 -11.63
N LYS A 77 -13.93 0.09 -11.72
CA LYS A 77 -12.62 0.27 -11.10
C LYS A 77 -12.72 0.18 -9.58
N PHE A 78 -11.80 -0.55 -8.96
CA PHE A 78 -11.67 -0.69 -7.51
C PHE A 78 -10.45 0.05 -6.99
N ALA A 79 -10.52 0.44 -5.73
CA ALA A 79 -9.40 1.01 -4.99
C ALA A 79 -9.47 0.56 -3.53
N TYR A 80 -8.35 0.66 -2.82
CA TYR A 80 -8.28 0.36 -1.40
C TYR A 80 -7.60 1.48 -0.61
N ILE A 81 -7.91 1.53 0.68
CA ILE A 81 -7.33 2.47 1.64
C ILE A 81 -6.18 1.80 2.38
N VAL A 82 -4.97 2.34 2.26
CA VAL A 82 -3.74 1.70 2.76
C VAL A 82 -3.76 1.41 4.28
N PRO A 83 -4.19 2.33 5.17
CA PRO A 83 -4.23 2.06 6.61
C PRO A 83 -5.06 0.85 7.04
N CYS A 84 -6.13 0.50 6.32
CA CYS A 84 -7.07 -0.57 6.72
C CYS A 84 -7.21 -1.72 5.73
N GLY A 85 -6.80 -1.55 4.48
CA GLY A 85 -6.97 -2.55 3.43
C GLY A 85 -8.41 -2.69 2.90
N CYS A 86 -9.37 -1.93 3.42
CA CYS A 86 -10.75 -1.95 2.94
C CYS A 86 -10.80 -1.61 1.44
N THR A 87 -11.34 -2.54 0.65
CA THR A 87 -11.41 -2.44 -0.81
C THR A 87 -12.83 -2.11 -1.25
N MET A 88 -12.98 -1.13 -2.14
CA MET A 88 -14.29 -0.67 -2.60
C MET A 88 -14.21 -0.07 -4.01
N THR A 89 -15.36 0.28 -4.58
CA THR A 89 -15.41 0.92 -5.90
C THR A 89 -14.80 2.33 -5.83
N LYS A 90 -14.09 2.71 -6.89
CA LYS A 90 -13.36 3.99 -6.98
C LYS A 90 -14.28 5.21 -6.96
N SER A 91 -15.46 5.12 -7.59
CA SER A 91 -16.37 6.27 -7.76
C SER A 91 -16.81 6.91 -6.44
N PRO A 92 -17.33 6.17 -5.43
CA PRO A 92 -17.60 6.73 -4.11
C PRO A 92 -16.35 7.25 -3.39
N LEU A 93 -15.21 6.58 -3.52
CA LEU A 93 -13.96 7.02 -2.89
C LEU A 93 -13.51 8.39 -3.39
N ILE A 94 -13.57 8.63 -4.71
CA ILE A 94 -13.23 9.94 -5.30
C ILE A 94 -14.08 11.05 -4.68
N GLN A 95 -15.37 10.82 -4.45
CA GLN A 95 -16.25 11.81 -3.84
C GLN A 95 -15.85 12.14 -2.39
N LEU A 96 -15.34 11.15 -1.66
CA LEU A 96 -14.88 11.32 -0.27
C LEU A 96 -13.53 12.04 -0.18
N ILE A 97 -12.65 11.82 -1.15
CA ILE A 97 -11.28 12.37 -1.15
C ILE A 97 -11.11 13.60 -2.04
N ALA A 98 -12.18 14.05 -2.70
CA ALA A 98 -12.17 15.20 -3.57
C ALA A 98 -11.53 16.39 -2.84
N PRO A 99 -10.49 17.02 -3.41
CA PRO A 99 -9.73 18.04 -2.71
C PRO A 99 -10.65 19.22 -2.38
N ALA A 100 -10.56 19.70 -1.13
CA ALA A 100 -10.93 21.07 -0.86
C ALA A 100 -10.07 21.98 -1.75
N LYS A 101 -10.66 23.06 -2.27
CA LYS A 101 -9.98 24.01 -3.18
C LYS A 101 -8.57 24.33 -2.63
N GLY A 102 -7.50 23.95 -3.35
CA GLY A 102 -6.12 24.22 -2.90
C GLY A 102 -5.09 23.12 -3.13
N GLY A 103 -5.51 21.90 -3.52
CA GLY A 103 -4.57 20.82 -3.86
C GLY A 103 -3.90 20.13 -2.66
N GLU A 104 -4.34 20.45 -1.44
CA GLU A 104 -3.87 19.80 -0.21
C GLU A 104 -4.51 18.42 -0.04
N PHE A 105 -3.77 17.51 0.62
CA PHE A 105 -4.32 16.21 0.99
C PHE A 105 -5.34 16.36 2.11
N THR A 106 -6.54 15.82 1.91
CA THR A 106 -7.58 15.79 2.92
C THR A 106 -7.40 14.55 3.79
N THR A 107 -7.69 14.69 5.09
CA THR A 107 -7.76 13.55 6.01
C THR A 107 -9.23 13.25 6.26
N THR A 108 -9.63 12.00 6.11
CA THR A 108 -11.02 11.55 6.29
C THR A 108 -11.05 10.13 6.88
N LYS A 109 -12.25 9.58 7.09
CA LYS A 109 -12.47 8.25 7.67
C LYS A 109 -12.98 7.27 6.64
N CYS A 110 -12.49 6.03 6.70
CA CYS A 110 -12.96 4.94 5.86
C CYS A 110 -14.46 4.72 6.07
N PRO A 111 -15.29 4.69 5.02
CA PRO A 111 -16.74 4.50 5.16
C PRO A 111 -17.14 3.08 5.60
N ILE A 112 -16.19 2.13 5.58
CA ILE A 112 -16.41 0.73 5.97
C ILE A 112 -16.03 0.51 7.45
N CYS A 113 -14.81 0.88 7.84
CA CYS A 113 -14.27 0.58 9.17
C CYS A 113 -13.97 1.81 10.03
N ASN A 114 -14.25 3.03 9.56
CA ASN A 114 -13.98 4.31 10.23
C ASN A 114 -12.50 4.64 10.52
N GLN A 115 -11.56 3.85 9.97
CA GLN A 115 -10.12 4.14 10.09
C GLN A 115 -9.77 5.46 9.38
N GLU A 116 -9.01 6.31 10.07
CA GLU A 116 -8.52 7.57 9.49
C GLU A 116 -7.45 7.33 8.43
N PHE A 117 -7.55 8.06 7.32
CA PHE A 117 -6.61 7.99 6.21
C PHE A 117 -6.49 9.33 5.48
N SER A 118 -5.35 9.54 4.81
CA SER A 118 -5.13 10.69 3.93
C SER A 118 -5.58 10.36 2.51
N SER A 119 -6.08 11.33 1.74
CA SER A 119 -6.45 11.16 0.33
C SER A 119 -5.31 10.60 -0.54
N ARG A 120 -4.05 10.84 -0.15
CA ARG A 120 -2.87 10.24 -0.81
C ARG A 120 -2.73 8.73 -0.58
N ASP A 121 -3.40 8.17 0.41
CA ASP A 121 -3.27 6.77 0.84
C ASP A 121 -4.36 5.87 0.28
N VAL A 122 -4.91 6.26 -0.87
CA VAL A 122 -5.82 5.46 -1.69
C VAL A 122 -5.07 4.93 -2.90
N ILE A 123 -5.20 3.64 -3.17
CA ILE A 123 -4.50 2.95 -4.25
C ILE A 123 -5.51 2.33 -5.19
N ASP A 124 -5.40 2.70 -6.46
CA ASP A 124 -6.20 2.11 -7.53
C ASP A 124 -5.72 0.68 -7.82
N ILE A 125 -6.67 -0.26 -7.93
CA ILE A 125 -6.41 -1.64 -8.32
C ILE A 125 -6.43 -1.72 -9.85
N ASP A 126 -5.44 -2.41 -10.42
CA ASP A 126 -5.23 -2.52 -11.86
C ASP A 126 -5.29 -1.13 -12.55
N PRO A 127 -4.40 -0.20 -12.15
CA PRO A 127 -4.40 1.17 -12.64
C PRO A 127 -4.09 1.24 -14.14
N ASP A 128 -4.63 2.25 -14.81
CA ASP A 128 -4.13 2.68 -16.11
C ASP A 128 -2.78 3.42 -15.99
N GLU A 129 -2.21 3.84 -17.12
CA GLU A 129 -0.90 4.49 -17.16
C GLU A 129 -0.86 5.81 -16.36
N GLN A 130 -1.92 6.61 -16.40
CA GLN A 130 -2.01 7.89 -15.69
C GLN A 130 -2.21 7.69 -14.18
N GLU A 131 -3.02 6.69 -13.82
CA GLU A 131 -3.21 6.26 -12.43
C GLU A 131 -1.90 5.73 -11.85
N LEU A 132 -1.17 4.91 -12.61
CA LEU A 132 0.11 4.35 -12.20
C LEU A 132 1.18 5.43 -11.98
N GLU A 133 1.24 6.46 -12.82
CA GLU A 133 2.16 7.58 -12.64
C GLU A 133 1.93 8.31 -11.29
N LYS A 134 0.67 8.47 -10.87
CA LYS A 134 0.34 9.05 -9.55
C LYS A 134 0.82 8.16 -8.41
N LEU A 135 0.67 6.84 -8.55
CA LEU A 135 1.16 5.87 -7.56
C LEU A 135 2.69 5.87 -7.46
N GLU A 136 3.39 6.06 -8.59
CA GLU A 136 4.84 6.23 -8.65
C GLU A 136 5.31 7.53 -7.96
N VAL A 137 4.60 8.63 -8.13
CA VAL A 137 4.87 9.88 -7.40
C VAL A 137 4.64 9.67 -5.90
N ARG A 138 3.56 9.00 -5.52
CA ARG A 138 3.23 8.70 -4.12
C ARG A 138 4.33 7.89 -3.45
N ILE A 139 4.79 6.78 -4.05
CA ILE A 139 5.80 5.92 -3.40
C ILE A 139 7.15 6.64 -3.21
N LYS A 140 7.49 7.56 -4.13
CA LYS A 140 8.67 8.43 -4.00
C LYS A 140 8.53 9.40 -2.82
N SER A 141 7.35 10.03 -2.67
CA SER A 141 7.06 10.89 -1.51
C SER A 141 7.08 10.12 -0.18
N LEU A 142 6.56 8.89 -0.14
CA LEU A 142 6.67 8.06 1.07
C LEU A 142 8.12 7.69 1.37
N ALA A 143 8.94 7.44 0.35
CA ALA A 143 10.35 7.16 0.55
C ALA A 143 11.10 8.36 1.15
N THR A 144 10.77 9.60 0.75
CA THR A 144 11.32 10.82 1.38
C THR A 144 10.87 10.97 2.82
N ASP A 145 9.63 10.57 3.12
CA ASP A 145 9.07 10.55 4.48
C ASP A 145 9.61 9.39 5.34
N GLY A 146 10.43 8.50 4.75
CA GLY A 146 10.98 7.33 5.44
C GLY A 146 9.96 6.21 5.68
N LEU A 147 8.87 6.17 4.91
CA LEU A 147 7.77 5.22 5.00
C LEU A 147 7.81 4.18 3.86
N THR A 148 7.30 2.99 4.13
CA THR A 148 7.03 1.94 3.13
C THR A 148 5.63 2.11 2.55
N HIS A 149 5.27 1.27 1.57
CA HIS A 149 3.93 1.30 0.99
C HIS A 149 2.81 1.20 2.03
N SER A 150 2.95 0.28 3.00
CA SER A 150 2.00 0.12 4.13
C SER A 150 2.08 1.20 5.22
N LEU A 151 2.69 2.36 4.94
CA LEU A 151 2.88 3.48 5.88
C LEU A 151 3.69 3.13 7.13
N LYS A 152 4.42 2.02 7.09
CA LYS A 152 5.32 1.61 8.19
C LYS A 152 6.69 2.26 8.01
N PRO A 153 7.42 2.56 9.09
CA PRO A 153 8.77 3.08 8.97
C PRO A 153 9.69 2.11 8.21
N ARG A 154 10.44 2.66 7.24
CA ARG A 154 11.53 1.97 6.57
C ARG A 154 12.62 1.66 7.59
N LYS A 155 13.19 0.45 7.51
CA LYS A 155 14.41 0.17 8.27
C LYS A 155 15.50 1.07 7.71
N LYS A 156 16.03 1.98 8.52
CA LYS A 156 17.31 2.63 8.22
C LYS A 156 18.31 1.51 7.97
N ARG A 157 18.91 1.45 6.79
CA ARG A 157 20.08 0.59 6.59
C ARG A 157 21.08 0.99 7.68
N LYS A 158 21.40 0.07 8.61
CA LYS A 158 22.62 0.22 9.40
C LYS A 158 23.74 0.30 8.39
N SER A 159 24.30 1.47 8.15
CA SER A 159 25.62 1.51 7.55
C SER A 159 26.52 0.79 8.53
N THR A 160 27.28 -0.19 8.05
CA THR A 160 28.50 -0.64 8.72
C THR A 160 29.46 0.54 8.67
N THR A 161 29.28 1.48 9.60
CA THR A 161 30.25 2.51 9.92
C THR A 161 30.53 2.37 11.41
N GLU A 162 31.80 2.53 11.74
CA GLU A 162 32.49 1.84 12.82
C GLU A 162 32.00 2.20 14.23
N LYS A 163 32.35 1.33 15.18
CA LYS A 163 32.07 1.45 16.62
C LYS A 163 32.33 2.88 17.13
N PRO A 164 31.43 3.51 17.89
CA PRO A 164 31.71 4.79 18.51
C PRO A 164 32.74 4.61 19.64
N ALA A 165 33.89 5.27 19.48
CA ALA A 165 34.88 5.42 20.54
C ALA A 165 34.26 6.15 21.74
N LYS A 166 34.40 5.55 22.92
CA LYS A 166 34.04 6.14 24.22
C LYS A 166 34.77 7.48 24.38
N ARG A 167 34.03 8.58 24.48
CA ARG A 167 34.59 9.88 24.88
C ARG A 167 34.30 10.11 26.37
N LEU A 168 35.34 10.00 27.18
CA LEU A 168 35.38 10.38 28.59
C LEU A 168 34.96 11.85 28.72
N LYS A 169 33.98 12.13 29.57
CA LYS A 169 33.64 13.50 29.99
C LYS A 169 34.55 13.87 31.17
N SER A 170 35.54 14.72 30.92
CA SER A 170 36.21 15.50 31.97
C SER A 170 35.25 16.56 32.48
N ASN A 171 35.11 16.62 33.80
CA ASN A 171 34.27 17.57 34.51
C ASN A 171 35.14 18.76 34.91
N SER A 172 34.95 19.92 34.27
CA SER A 172 35.57 21.19 34.69
C SER A 172 34.46 22.14 35.13
N LYS A 173 34.39 22.33 36.44
CA LYS A 173 33.49 23.23 37.17
C LYS A 173 34.13 24.63 37.24
N LYS A 174 33.27 25.65 37.42
CA LYS A 174 33.53 27.08 37.77
C LYS A 174 33.63 28.07 36.61
N PRO A 175 33.32 29.37 36.83
CA PRO A 175 33.27 30.13 38.10
C PRO A 175 31.96 30.10 38.89
#